data_AF-A0A537QJD6-F1
#
_entry.id   AF-A0A537QJD6-F1
#
_cell.length_a   1.000
_cell.length_b   1.000
_cell.length_c   1.000
_cell.angle_alpha   90.00
_cell.angle_beta   90.00
_cell.angle_gamma   90.00
#
_symmetry.space_group_name_H-M   'P 1'
#
loop_
_entity.id
_entity.type
_entity.pdbx_description
1 polymer ?
#
loop_
_entity_poly.entity_id
_entity_poly.type
_entity_poly.pdbx_seq_one_letter_code
_entity_poly.pdbx_strand_id
1 'polypeptide(L)'
;MFDPDLIPEQLMVEYEAADDLPKMEIALEQLPADWIRREAHTQRLGDSWLEQRSEPLLIVPSAVVPIVSAPDRNLLINHRHPDAARIRISGTMPFTMDPRLFRQ
;
A
#
# COMPACT_ATOMS: atom_id res chain seq x y z
N MET A 1 -6.41 -20.79 -16.59
CA MET A 1 -7.70 -20.14 -16.90
C MET A 1 -8.16 -19.50 -15.60
N PHE A 2 -8.32 -18.17 -15.57
CA PHE A 2 -8.83 -17.47 -14.40
C PHE A 2 -10.34 -17.67 -14.35
N ASP A 3 -10.85 -18.28 -13.29
CA ASP A 3 -12.28 -18.44 -13.07
C ASP A 3 -12.75 -17.37 -12.06
N PRO A 4 -13.45 -16.31 -12.51
CA PRO A 4 -13.91 -15.24 -11.63
C PRO A 4 -14.88 -15.73 -10.55
N ASP A 5 -15.54 -16.87 -10.75
CA ASP A 5 -16.49 -17.44 -9.79
C ASP A 5 -15.78 -18.13 -8.61
N LEU A 6 -14.45 -18.33 -8.70
CA LEU A 6 -13.61 -18.86 -7.61
C LEU A 6 -12.95 -17.75 -6.77
N ILE A 7 -13.16 -16.48 -7.10
CA ILE A 7 -12.66 -15.38 -6.28
C ILE A 7 -13.52 -15.33 -5.00
N PRO A 8 -12.91 -15.39 -3.80
CA PRO A 8 -13.66 -15.25 -2.56
C PRO A 8 -14.34 -13.88 -2.51
N GLU A 9 -15.38 -13.75 -1.68
CA GLU A 9 -15.99 -12.43 -1.43
C GLU A 9 -14.91 -11.44 -1.00
N GLN A 10 -14.83 -10.32 -1.73
CA GLN A 10 -13.89 -9.25 -1.45
C GLN A 10 -14.61 -8.08 -0.80
N LEU A 11 -13.90 -7.40 0.10
CA LEU A 11 -14.34 -6.17 0.73
C LEU A 11 -13.33 -5.07 0.41
N MET A 12 -13.83 -3.89 0.09
CA MET A 12 -13.04 -2.67 0.20
C MET A 12 -13.10 -2.20 1.65
N VAL A 13 -11.93 -1.97 2.25
CA VAL A 13 -11.78 -1.56 3.65
C VAL A 13 -11.28 -0.14 3.69
N GLU A 14 -12.01 0.73 4.39
CA GLU A 14 -11.60 2.10 4.65
C GLU A 14 -10.91 2.17 6.02
N TYR A 15 -9.76 2.83 6.05
CA TYR A 15 -9.01 3.07 7.28
C TYR A 15 -9.04 4.55 7.62
N GLU A 16 -9.29 4.84 8.89
CA GLU A 16 -9.14 6.16 9.48
C GLU A 16 -7.89 6.17 10.35
N ALA A 17 -7.05 7.18 10.15
CA ALA A 17 -5.79 7.37 10.84
C ALA A 17 -5.72 8.83 11.32
N ALA A 18 -5.18 9.06 12.51
CA ALA A 18 -5.04 10.42 13.01
C ALA A 18 -4.02 11.22 12.16
N ASP A 19 -4.33 12.47 11.84
CA ASP A 19 -3.52 13.31 10.94
C ASP A 19 -2.10 13.56 11.47
N ASP A 20 -1.93 13.59 12.79
CA ASP A 20 -0.68 13.82 13.50
C ASP A 20 0.21 12.57 13.62
N LEU A 21 -0.22 11.41 13.10
CA LEU A 21 0.64 10.23 13.10
C LEU A 21 1.94 10.50 12.33
N PRO A 22 3.11 10.11 12.88
CA PRO A 22 4.38 10.21 12.16
C PRO A 22 4.33 9.40 10.87
N LYS A 23 4.92 9.94 9.82
CA LYS A 23 4.96 9.30 8.49
C LYS A 23 6.36 9.48 7.91
N MET A 24 6.89 8.41 7.34
CA MET A 24 8.04 8.48 6.47
C MET A 24 7.56 8.48 5.02
N GLU A 25 8.27 9.17 4.13
CA GLU A 25 8.01 9.13 2.69
C GLU A 25 9.28 8.71 1.95
N ILE A 26 9.12 7.75 1.04
CA ILE A 26 10.12 7.46 0.01
C ILE A 26 9.62 8.08 -1.30
N ALA A 27 10.29 9.15 -1.73
CA ALA A 27 9.92 9.84 -2.96
C ALA A 27 10.38 9.04 -4.20
N LEU A 28 9.69 9.22 -5.34
CA LEU A 28 10.01 8.48 -6.57
C LEU A 28 11.44 8.78 -7.05
N GLU A 29 11.91 10.01 -6.85
CA GLU A 29 13.24 10.50 -7.24
C GLU A 29 14.36 9.86 -6.42
N GLN A 30 14.04 9.29 -5.26
CA GLN A 30 15.00 8.56 -4.42
C GLN A 30 15.20 7.12 -4.91
N LEU A 31 14.33 6.64 -5.80
CA LEU A 31 14.40 5.29 -6.35
C LEU A 31 15.19 5.29 -7.68
N PRO A 32 15.92 4.21 -7.99
CA PRO A 32 16.56 4.07 -9.30
C PRO A 32 15.51 4.00 -10.42
N ALA A 33 15.84 4.44 -11.62
CA ALA A 33 14.88 4.52 -12.73
C ALA A 33 14.18 3.18 -13.08
N ASP A 34 14.83 2.05 -12.80
CA ASP A 34 14.34 0.69 -13.03
C ASP A 34 13.85 0.00 -11.73
N TRP A 35 13.56 0.75 -10.67
CA TRP A 35 13.20 0.23 -9.34
C TRP A 35 12.07 -0.81 -9.36
N ILE A 36 11.09 -0.67 -10.26
CA ILE A 36 9.95 -1.59 -10.41
C ILE A 36 10.44 -3.02 -10.70
N ARG A 37 11.59 -3.17 -11.36
CA ARG A 37 12.20 -4.47 -11.69
C ARG A 37 13.16 -4.97 -10.61
N ARG A 38 13.36 -4.20 -9.53
CA ARG A 38 14.33 -4.48 -8.46
C ARG A 38 13.62 -4.81 -7.15
N GLU A 39 12.86 -5.90 -7.14
CA GLU A 39 12.09 -6.34 -5.96
C GLU A 39 12.95 -6.45 -4.69
N ALA A 40 14.13 -7.06 -4.77
CA ALA A 40 15.04 -7.19 -3.63
C ALA A 40 15.57 -5.83 -3.11
N HIS A 41 15.52 -4.77 -3.92
CA HIS A 41 15.87 -3.43 -3.46
C HIS A 41 14.71 -2.81 -2.67
N THR A 42 13.49 -2.83 -3.22
CA THR A 42 12.31 -2.27 -2.54
C THR A 42 11.94 -3.06 -1.28
N GLN A 43 12.10 -4.38 -1.28
CA GLN A 43 11.94 -5.22 -0.10
C GLN A 43 12.90 -4.81 1.02
N ARG A 44 14.19 -4.63 0.72
CA ARG A 44 15.17 -4.18 1.73
C ARG A 44 14.86 -2.80 2.31
N LEU A 45 14.33 -1.88 1.49
CA LEU A 45 13.87 -0.57 1.99
C LEU A 45 12.69 -0.75 2.96
N GLY A 46 11.71 -1.57 2.59
CA GLY A 46 10.55 -1.89 3.44
C GLY A 46 10.94 -2.62 4.72
N ASP A 47 11.82 -3.61 4.65
CA ASP A 47 12.32 -4.38 5.80
C ASP A 47 13.05 -3.46 6.78
N SER A 48 13.94 -2.60 6.28
CA SER A 48 14.67 -1.66 7.13
C SER A 48 13.73 -0.70 7.86
N TRP A 49 12.74 -0.14 7.16
CA TRP A 49 11.73 0.72 7.78
C TRP A 49 10.89 -0.06 8.83
N LEU A 50 10.45 -1.27 8.49
CA LEU A 50 9.63 -2.11 9.36
C LEU A 50 10.37 -2.50 10.65
N GLU A 51 11.67 -2.77 10.56
CA GLU A 51 12.55 -3.11 11.69
C GLU A 51 12.87 -1.92 12.58
N GLN A 52 13.09 -0.73 12.00
CA GLN A 52 13.40 0.49 12.73
C GLN A 52 12.25 0.92 13.65
N ARG A 53 11.00 0.71 13.25
CA ARG A 53 9.79 1.07 14.01
C ARG A 53 9.80 2.54 14.49
N SER A 54 10.32 3.44 13.66
CA SER A 54 10.36 4.88 13.96
C SER A 54 9.06 5.59 13.58
N GLU A 55 8.39 5.15 12.51
CA GLU A 55 7.09 5.66 12.08
C GLU A 55 6.07 4.52 11.89
N PRO A 56 4.79 4.74 12.25
CA PRO A 56 3.71 3.79 11.99
C PRO A 56 3.30 3.72 10.52
N LEU A 57 3.61 4.75 9.73
CA LEU A 57 3.16 4.91 8.35
C LEU A 57 4.36 5.15 7.41
N LEU A 58 4.35 4.50 6.25
CA LEU A 58 5.29 4.75 5.16
C LEU A 58 4.53 4.98 3.85
N ILE A 59 4.75 6.15 3.26
CA ILE A 59 4.23 6.51 1.94
C ILE A 59 5.26 6.12 0.88
N VAL A 60 4.82 5.40 -0.15
CA VAL A 60 5.69 4.92 -1.24
C VAL A 60 5.07 5.19 -2.63
N PRO A 61 5.89 5.23 -3.69
CA PRO A 61 5.39 5.37 -5.05
C PRO A 61 4.61 4.11 -5.49
N SER A 62 3.62 4.30 -6.36
CA SER A 62 2.89 3.18 -6.98
C SER A 62 3.69 2.58 -8.13
N ALA A 63 3.88 1.27 -8.15
CA ALA A 63 4.51 0.58 -9.28
C ALA A 63 3.59 0.52 -10.50
N VAL A 64 2.27 0.62 -10.30
CA VAL A 64 1.26 0.60 -11.36
C VAL A 64 1.11 1.98 -12.00
N VAL A 65 1.14 3.03 -11.18
CA VAL A 65 1.02 4.44 -11.63
C VAL A 65 2.20 5.25 -11.08
N PRO A 66 3.44 5.07 -11.60
CA PRO A 66 4.66 5.66 -11.06
C PRO A 66 4.85 7.12 -11.53
N ILE A 67 3.91 8.00 -11.21
CA ILE A 67 3.97 9.44 -11.56
C ILE A 67 3.92 10.31 -10.31
N VAL A 68 4.77 11.35 -10.28
CA VAL A 68 4.90 12.27 -9.13
C VAL A 68 3.59 13.03 -8.85
N SER A 69 2.79 13.30 -9.87
CA SER A 69 1.52 14.02 -9.74
C SER A 69 0.30 13.11 -9.60
N ALA A 70 0.48 11.82 -9.28
CA ALA A 70 -0.67 10.93 -9.09
C ALA A 70 -1.54 11.45 -7.94
N PRO A 71 -2.88 11.36 -8.06
CA PRO A 71 -3.77 11.76 -6.97
C PRO A 71 -3.63 10.83 -5.75
N ASP A 72 -3.32 9.56 -6.00
CA ASP A 72 -3.23 8.53 -4.97
C ASP A 72 -1.79 8.07 -4.74
N ARG A 73 -1.53 7.56 -3.53
CA ARG A 73 -0.25 6.98 -3.10
C ARG A 73 -0.49 5.65 -2.41
N ASN A 74 0.52 4.79 -2.45
CA ASN A 74 0.52 3.58 -1.64
C ASN A 74 1.01 3.94 -0.23
N LEU A 75 0.32 3.42 0.78
CA LEU A 75 0.67 3.60 2.18
C LEU A 75 0.81 2.24 2.85
N LEU A 76 1.89 2.06 3.60
CA LEU A 76 2.17 0.87 4.40
C LEU A 76 1.96 1.20 5.88
N ILE A 77 1.37 0.25 6.61
CA ILE A 77 1.13 0.36 8.05
C ILE A 77 2.08 -0.61 8.78
N ASN A 78 2.87 -0.08 9.71
CA ASN A 78 3.70 -0.91 10.59
C ASN A 78 2.91 -1.28 11.85
N HIS A 79 2.24 -2.43 11.84
CA HIS A 79 1.48 -2.91 13.01
C HIS A 79 2.34 -3.19 14.26
N ARG A 80 3.68 -3.20 14.16
CA ARG A 80 4.60 -3.35 15.30
C ARG A 80 4.89 -2.01 16.00
N HIS A 81 4.49 -0.88 15.42
CA HIS A 81 4.63 0.44 16.02
C HIS A 81 3.47 0.69 17.02
N PRO A 82 3.72 1.19 18.24
CA PRO A 82 2.66 1.42 19.23
C PRO A 82 1.51 2.30 18.74
N ASP A 83 1.82 3.36 18.00
CA ASP A 83 0.81 4.27 17.43
C ASP A 83 -0.04 3.64 16.32
N ALA A 84 0.29 2.44 15.81
CA ALA A 84 -0.60 1.74 14.87
C ALA A 84 -1.97 1.43 15.48
N ALA A 85 -2.08 1.39 16.81
CA ALA A 85 -3.36 1.27 17.53
C ALA A 85 -4.30 2.48 17.32
N ARG A 86 -3.78 3.60 16.80
CA ARG A 86 -4.54 4.81 16.46
C ARG A 86 -5.08 4.78 15.02
N ILE A 87 -4.84 3.71 14.28
CA ILE A 87 -5.38 3.46 12.95
C ILE A 87 -6.50 2.44 13.09
N ARG A 88 -7.70 2.77 12.60
CA ARG A 88 -8.89 1.92 12.72
C ARG A 88 -9.60 1.75 11.39
N ILE A 89 -10.31 0.64 11.24
CA ILE A 89 -11.24 0.47 10.13
C ILE A 89 -12.45 1.38 10.40
N SER A 90 -12.73 2.32 9.50
CA SER A 90 -13.91 3.21 9.55
C SER A 90 -15.09 2.64 8.78
N GLY A 91 -14.83 1.78 7.80
CA GLY A 91 -15.87 1.21 6.96
C GLY A 91 -15.39 -0.02 6.19
N THR A 92 -16.36 -0.84 5.80
CA THR A 92 -16.18 -1.95 4.88
C THR A 92 -17.33 -1.97 3.91
N MET A 93 -17.07 -2.19 2.63
CA MET A 93 -18.11 -2.35 1.62
C MET A 93 -17.81 -3.52 0.69
N PRO A 94 -18.83 -4.26 0.22
CA PRO A 94 -18.63 -5.29 -0.79
C PRO A 94 -17.90 -4.74 -2.02
N PHE A 95 -16.87 -5.44 -2.46
CA PHE A 95 -16.16 -5.14 -3.69
C PHE A 95 -16.37 -6.26 -4.69
N THR A 96 -17.06 -5.95 -5.78
CA THR A 96 -17.25 -6.87 -6.90
C THR A 96 -16.33 -6.44 -8.03
N MET A 97 -15.31 -7.26 -8.30
CA MET A 97 -14.46 -7.03 -9.46
C MET A 97 -15.24 -7.39 -10.73
N ASP A 98 -15.26 -6.48 -11.71
CA ASP A 98 -16.01 -6.70 -12.95
C ASP A 98 -15.45 -7.93 -13.70
N PRO A 99 -16.23 -9.02 -13.86
CA PRO A 99 -15.74 -10.25 -14.47
C PRO A 99 -15.37 -10.07 -15.95
N ARG A 100 -15.80 -8.97 -16.59
CA ARG A 100 -15.41 -8.64 -17.97
C ARG A 100 -13.94 -8.25 -18.08
N LEU A 101 -13.29 -7.84 -16.99
CA LEU A 101 -11.85 -7.52 -16.99
C LEU A 101 -10.96 -8.74 -17.22
N PHE A 102 -11.48 -9.96 -17.03
CA PHE A 102 -10.71 -11.21 -17.16
C PHE A 102 -11.03 -12.04 -18.40
N ARG A 103 -11.99 -11.60 -19.22
CA ARG A 103 -12.28 -12.23 -20.51
C ARG A 103 -11.48 -11.51 -21.59
N GLN A 104 -10.32 -12.05 -21.94
CA GLN A 104 -9.65 -11.79 -23.21
C GLN A 104 -9.98 -12.91 -24.19
#